data_AF-A0A2I1H1P3-F1
#
_entry.id   AF-A0A2I1H1P3-F1
#
_cell.length_a   1.000
_cell.length_b   1.000
_cell.length_c   1.000
_cell.angle_alpha   90.00
_cell.angle_beta   90.00
_cell.angle_gamma   90.00
#
_symmetry.space_group_name_H-M   'P 1'
#
loop_
_entity.id
_entity.type
_entity.pdbx_description
1 polymer ?
#
loop_
_entity_poly.entity_id
_entity_poly.type
_entity_poly.pdbx_seq_one_letter_code
_entity_poly.pdbx_strand_id
1 'polypeptide(L)'
;MYFSPNSFITFNIIQYSLASILPICKVWFQPYVESLRKLDKEKRREWNQNSNMNNQVDNMKNDLINNIGQILPGFNYLIDFNWDVYRHHEVGDLVFGSDYGVIIVIETKWFNTDTLSKAQVNARKKARNRVRKYRGYAQEKFIAVKAIGAVYTNDTGNSIQFVDDQDAGIAKTIEIHTQYLYNFDREWEESPEKRGTLKTILYYIVIVLLVIVAVIVGLAILTVPDTL
;
A
#
# COMPACT_ATOMS: atom_id res chain seq x y z
N MET A 1 -8.70 31.60 5.49
CA MET A 1 -8.55 30.29 4.81
C MET A 1 -7.56 30.51 3.68
N TYR A 2 -6.27 30.29 3.94
CA TYR A 2 -5.23 30.45 2.92
C TYR A 2 -4.86 29.04 2.42
N PHE A 3 -5.41 28.65 1.28
CA PHE A 3 -4.85 27.53 0.53
C PHE A 3 -3.55 28.02 -0.09
N SER A 4 -2.43 27.44 0.33
CA SER A 4 -1.12 27.72 -0.26
C SER A 4 -1.11 27.20 -1.70
N PRO A 5 -0.85 28.06 -2.71
CA PRO A 5 -0.77 27.63 -4.11
C PRO A 5 0.30 26.55 -4.35
N ASN A 6 1.26 26.43 -3.44
CA ASN A 6 2.37 25.48 -3.53
C ASN A 6 1.96 24.04 -3.16
N SER A 7 0.92 23.81 -2.34
CA SER A 7 0.58 22.45 -1.94
C SER A 7 -0.04 21.63 -3.08
N PHE A 8 -0.89 22.26 -3.91
CA PHE A 8 -1.53 21.62 -5.06
C PHE A 8 -0.53 21.25 -6.16
N ILE A 9 0.42 22.14 -6.46
CA ILE A 9 1.43 21.89 -7.49
C ILE A 9 2.39 20.78 -7.05
N THR A 10 2.82 20.80 -5.77
CA THR A 10 3.71 19.76 -5.22
C THR A 10 3.00 18.41 -5.14
N PHE A 11 1.72 18.39 -4.74
CA PHE A 11 0.90 17.18 -4.70
C PHE A 11 0.71 16.57 -6.09
N ASN A 12 0.43 17.38 -7.12
CA ASN A 12 0.32 16.89 -8.49
C ASN A 12 1.65 16.34 -9.02
N ILE A 13 2.78 17.01 -8.79
CA ILE A 13 4.11 16.52 -9.21
C ILE A 13 4.47 15.21 -8.48
N ILE A 14 4.14 15.11 -7.19
CA ILE A 14 4.31 13.88 -6.40
C ILE A 14 3.38 12.78 -6.91
N GLN A 15 2.12 13.07 -7.29
CA GLN A 15 1.22 12.07 -7.84
C GLN A 15 1.67 11.55 -9.22
N TYR A 16 2.11 12.43 -10.13
CA TYR A 16 2.62 11.99 -11.44
C TYR A 16 3.91 11.17 -11.31
N SER A 17 4.79 11.56 -10.39
CA SER A 17 6.01 10.78 -10.12
C SER A 17 5.72 9.46 -9.41
N LEU A 18 4.85 9.44 -8.39
CA LEU A 18 4.42 8.21 -7.70
C LEU A 18 3.70 7.26 -8.64
N ALA A 19 2.76 7.74 -9.47
CA ALA A 19 2.05 6.90 -10.43
C ALA A 19 3.00 6.21 -11.43
N SER A 20 4.09 6.89 -11.79
CA SER A 20 5.14 6.34 -12.66
C SER A 20 6.06 5.36 -11.91
N ILE A 21 6.24 5.53 -10.60
CA ILE A 21 7.13 4.72 -9.75
C ILE A 21 6.43 3.47 -9.22
N LEU A 22 5.11 3.51 -8.95
CA LEU A 22 4.36 2.39 -8.37
C LEU A 22 4.52 1.08 -9.16
N PRO A 23 4.48 1.05 -10.52
CA PRO A 23 4.76 -0.18 -11.27
C PRO A 23 6.15 -0.76 -10.98
N ILE A 24 7.17 0.10 -10.88
CA ILE A 24 8.55 -0.29 -10.58
C ILE A 24 8.64 -0.85 -9.16
N CYS A 25 8.06 -0.14 -8.18
CA CYS A 25 7.97 -0.61 -6.80
C CYS A 25 7.25 -1.96 -6.70
N LYS A 26 6.16 -2.15 -7.46
CA LYS A 26 5.43 -3.42 -7.50
C LYS A 26 6.32 -4.56 -7.97
N VAL A 27 7.07 -4.36 -9.06
CA VAL A 27 8.01 -5.37 -9.60
C VAL A 27 9.15 -5.65 -8.61
N TRP A 28 9.77 -4.61 -8.05
CA TRP A 28 10.87 -4.75 -7.09
C TRP A 28 10.44 -5.43 -5.80
N PHE A 29 9.21 -5.18 -5.35
CA PHE A 29 8.71 -5.71 -4.10
C PHE A 29 8.01 -7.08 -4.26
N GLN A 30 7.74 -7.53 -5.50
CA GLN A 30 7.16 -8.87 -5.77
C GLN A 30 7.82 -10.01 -4.99
N PRO A 31 9.16 -10.11 -4.86
CA PRO A 31 9.79 -11.19 -4.11
C PRO A 31 9.36 -11.25 -2.63
N TYR A 32 8.95 -10.11 -2.05
CA TYR A 32 8.51 -10.00 -0.66
C TYR A 32 7.00 -10.21 -0.48
N VAL A 33 6.20 -10.12 -1.54
CA VAL A 33 4.75 -10.26 -1.48
C VAL A 33 4.33 -11.64 -0.97
N GLU A 34 5.02 -12.70 -1.35
CA GLU A 34 4.68 -14.05 -0.86
C GLU A 34 4.92 -14.19 0.65
N SER A 35 6.01 -13.60 1.16
CA SER A 35 6.27 -13.52 2.59
C SER A 35 5.17 -12.72 3.32
N LEU A 36 4.69 -11.62 2.73
CA LEU A 36 3.58 -10.85 3.27
C LEU A 36 2.26 -11.62 3.29
N ARG A 37 1.96 -12.41 2.26
CA ARG A 37 0.77 -13.28 2.23
C ARG A 37 0.80 -14.34 3.31
N LYS A 38 1.97 -14.93 3.55
CA LYS A 38 2.16 -15.90 4.63
C LYS A 38 1.95 -15.23 5.99
N LEU A 39 2.58 -14.09 6.19
CA LEU A 39 2.45 -13.31 7.43
C LEU A 39 1.00 -12.87 7.69
N ASP A 40 0.30 -12.39 6.66
CA ASP A 40 -1.11 -12.01 6.72
C ASP A 40 -1.99 -13.17 7.21
N LYS A 41 -1.84 -14.37 6.64
CA LYS A 41 -2.58 -15.56 7.08
C LYS A 41 -2.29 -15.91 8.53
N GLU A 42 -1.02 -15.85 8.94
CA GLU A 42 -0.60 -16.14 10.31
C GLU A 42 -1.20 -15.13 11.29
N LYS A 43 -1.12 -13.83 10.99
CA LYS A 43 -1.60 -12.75 11.83
C LYS A 43 -3.12 -12.70 11.91
N ARG A 44 -3.84 -12.96 10.82
CA ARG A 44 -5.30 -13.10 10.86
C ARG A 44 -5.75 -14.28 11.70
N ARG A 45 -5.03 -15.41 11.64
CA ARG A 45 -5.30 -16.56 12.52
C ARG A 45 -5.05 -16.21 13.99
N GLU A 46 -3.95 -15.54 14.29
CA GLU A 46 -3.61 -15.07 15.63
C GLU A 46 -4.66 -14.08 16.16
N TRP A 47 -5.10 -13.14 15.33
CA TRP A 47 -6.19 -12.21 15.64
C TRP A 47 -7.48 -12.96 16.00
N ASN A 48 -7.93 -13.89 15.16
CA ASN A 48 -9.16 -14.65 15.38
C ASN A 48 -9.14 -15.47 16.68
N GLN A 49 -7.97 -15.90 17.15
CA GLN A 49 -7.81 -16.65 18.40
C GLN A 49 -7.79 -15.77 19.65
N ASN A 50 -7.26 -14.55 19.52
CA ASN A 50 -6.93 -13.70 20.68
C ASN A 50 -7.81 -12.45 20.83
N SER A 51 -8.56 -12.08 19.79
CA SER A 51 -9.42 -10.90 19.79
C SER A 51 -10.58 -11.04 20.80
N ASN A 52 -10.92 -9.96 21.49
CA ASN A 52 -12.02 -9.93 22.43
C ASN A 52 -13.23 -9.19 21.83
N MET A 53 -14.18 -9.92 21.26
CA MET A 53 -15.39 -9.33 20.63
C MET A 53 -16.34 -8.61 21.62
N ASN A 54 -16.11 -8.71 22.93
CA ASN A 54 -16.81 -7.87 23.91
C ASN A 54 -16.18 -6.47 24.05
N ASN A 55 -14.99 -6.26 23.50
CA ASN A 55 -14.31 -4.97 23.46
C ASN A 55 -14.65 -4.22 22.17
N GLN A 56 -15.15 -2.98 22.28
CA GLN A 56 -15.58 -2.22 21.11
C GLN A 56 -14.43 -1.78 20.19
N VAL A 57 -13.21 -1.60 20.71
CA VAL A 57 -12.03 -1.34 19.88
C VAL A 57 -11.67 -2.60 19.09
N ASP A 58 -11.73 -3.78 19.70
CA ASP A 58 -11.46 -5.03 18.99
C ASP A 58 -12.52 -5.31 17.92
N ASN A 59 -13.80 -5.00 18.18
CA ASN A 59 -14.85 -5.07 17.14
C ASN A 59 -14.52 -4.15 15.95
N MET A 60 -14.09 -2.92 16.20
CA MET A 60 -13.66 -2.01 15.13
C MET A 60 -12.43 -2.53 14.36
N LYS A 61 -11.44 -3.06 15.08
CA LYS A 61 -10.25 -3.67 14.46
C LYS A 61 -10.65 -4.86 13.59
N ASN A 62 -11.57 -5.69 14.07
CA ASN A 62 -12.10 -6.83 13.33
C ASN A 62 -12.81 -6.40 12.05
N ASP A 63 -13.67 -5.39 12.12
CA ASP A 63 -14.35 -4.83 10.96
C ASP A 63 -13.35 -4.29 9.93
N LEU A 64 -12.34 -3.55 10.39
CA LEU A 64 -11.30 -3.03 9.51
C LEU A 64 -10.46 -4.15 8.88
N ILE A 65 -10.01 -5.14 9.66
CA ILE A 65 -9.22 -6.28 9.18
C ILE A 65 -9.99 -7.05 8.11
N ASN A 66 -11.28 -7.32 8.32
CA ASN A 66 -12.09 -8.12 7.41
C ASN A 66 -12.53 -7.36 6.15
N ASN A 67 -12.64 -6.03 6.24
CA ASN A 67 -13.10 -5.18 5.13
C ASN A 67 -12.01 -4.27 4.55
N ILE A 68 -10.73 -4.52 4.86
CA ILE A 68 -9.63 -3.61 4.50
C ILE A 68 -9.55 -3.36 2.99
N GLY A 69 -9.82 -4.37 2.16
CA GLY A 69 -9.80 -4.22 0.70
C GLY A 69 -10.86 -3.25 0.16
N GLN A 70 -11.97 -3.07 0.88
CA GLN A 70 -13.02 -2.10 0.53
C GLN A 70 -12.73 -0.73 1.15
N ILE A 71 -12.26 -0.70 2.40
CA ILE A 71 -12.02 0.54 3.16
C ILE A 71 -10.75 1.25 2.67
N LEU A 72 -9.70 0.49 2.36
CA LEU A 72 -8.39 0.98 1.96
C LEU A 72 -7.77 0.08 0.88
N PRO A 73 -8.27 0.16 -0.38
CA PRO A 73 -7.80 -0.68 -1.47
C PRO A 73 -6.28 -0.60 -1.69
N GLY A 74 -5.65 -1.76 -1.85
CA GLY A 74 -4.21 -1.90 -2.09
C GLY A 74 -3.36 -2.16 -0.85
N PHE A 75 -3.94 -2.11 0.36
CA PHE A 75 -3.27 -2.45 1.63
C PHE A 75 -3.81 -3.78 2.20
N ASN A 76 -3.52 -4.86 1.49
CA ASN A 76 -4.23 -6.13 1.68
C ASN A 76 -3.68 -7.01 2.82
N TYR A 77 -2.43 -6.78 3.25
CA TYR A 77 -1.72 -7.72 4.12
C TYR A 77 -1.63 -7.21 5.55
N LEU A 78 -2.26 -7.88 6.51
CA LEU A 78 -2.07 -7.63 7.93
C LEU A 78 -0.66 -8.09 8.35
N ILE A 79 0.24 -7.13 8.59
CA ILE A 79 1.63 -7.40 8.97
C ILE A 79 1.74 -7.68 10.47
N ASP A 80 1.06 -6.86 11.27
CA ASP A 80 1.07 -7.03 12.72
C ASP A 80 -0.12 -6.31 13.37
N PHE A 81 -0.43 -6.72 14.59
CA PHE A 81 -1.38 -6.05 15.47
C PHE A 81 -0.85 -6.06 16.89
N ASN A 82 -1.13 -5.03 17.67
CA ASN A 82 -0.60 -4.86 19.02
C ASN A 82 0.93 -5.05 19.08
N TRP A 83 1.65 -4.43 18.14
CA TRP A 83 3.08 -4.64 17.95
C TRP A 83 3.91 -3.80 18.93
N ASP A 84 5.00 -4.38 19.44
CA ASP A 84 5.90 -3.67 20.35
C ASP A 84 6.63 -2.53 19.63
N VAL A 85 6.41 -1.31 20.14
CA VAL A 85 7.06 -0.10 19.71
C VAL A 85 8.38 0.03 20.46
N TYR A 86 9.46 -0.28 19.75
CA TYR A 86 10.83 -0.36 20.27
C TYR A 86 11.16 0.81 21.25
N ARG A 87 11.79 0.48 22.37
CA ARG A 87 12.29 1.39 23.44
C ARG A 87 11.26 2.06 24.36
N HIS A 88 9.96 1.85 24.18
CA HIS A 88 8.97 2.62 24.94
C HIS A 88 7.90 1.81 25.70
N HIS A 89 7.91 0.47 25.65
CA HIS A 89 6.82 -0.37 26.21
C HIS A 89 5.42 0.09 25.71
N GLU A 90 5.40 0.74 24.55
CA GLU A 90 4.19 1.21 23.89
C GLU A 90 3.77 0.15 22.88
N VAL A 91 2.47 0.00 22.68
CA VAL A 91 1.90 -1.01 21.80
C VAL A 91 1.20 -0.29 20.64
N GLY A 92 1.65 -0.54 19.42
CA GLY A 92 1.03 -0.02 18.21
C GLY A 92 -0.14 -0.89 17.77
N ASP A 93 -1.16 -0.29 17.14
CA ASP A 93 -2.45 -0.97 16.93
C ASP A 93 -2.47 -1.94 15.74
N LEU A 94 -2.49 -1.44 14.51
CA LEU A 94 -2.56 -2.26 13.29
C LEU A 94 -1.51 -1.80 12.27
N VAL A 95 -0.93 -2.75 11.54
CA VAL A 95 -0.04 -2.49 10.41
C VAL A 95 -0.51 -3.29 9.21
N PHE A 96 -0.76 -2.61 8.09
CA PHE A 96 -1.05 -3.27 6.81
C PHE A 96 0.03 -2.98 5.77
N GLY A 97 0.30 -3.94 4.90
CA GLY A 97 1.22 -3.85 3.78
C GLY A 97 0.52 -3.86 2.43
N SER A 98 1.19 -3.25 1.45
CA SER A 98 0.78 -3.23 0.05
C SER A 98 1.74 -4.00 -0.84
N ASP A 99 1.31 -4.31 -2.07
CA ASP A 99 2.15 -4.89 -3.13
C ASP A 99 3.30 -3.97 -3.56
N TYR A 100 3.26 -2.69 -3.14
CA TYR A 100 4.17 -1.63 -3.59
C TYR A 100 5.28 -1.33 -2.58
N GLY A 101 5.40 -2.13 -1.51
CA GLY A 101 6.34 -1.87 -0.43
C GLY A 101 5.97 -0.69 0.46
N VAL A 102 4.73 -0.20 0.39
CA VAL A 102 4.20 0.80 1.32
C VAL A 102 3.43 0.10 2.43
N ILE A 103 3.68 0.50 3.67
CA ILE A 103 2.94 0.05 4.85
C ILE A 103 2.13 1.20 5.44
N ILE A 104 1.00 0.88 6.06
CA ILE A 104 0.19 1.84 6.81
C ILE A 104 0.07 1.40 8.27
N VAL A 105 0.33 2.34 9.18
CA VAL A 105 0.06 2.20 10.61
C VAL A 105 -1.30 2.83 10.91
N ILE A 106 -2.20 2.08 11.53
CA ILE A 106 -3.55 2.54 11.86
C ILE A 106 -3.78 2.43 13.38
N GLU A 107 -4.03 3.57 14.03
CA GLU A 107 -4.54 3.60 15.41
C GLU A 107 -6.07 3.51 15.38
N THR A 108 -6.63 2.57 16.13
CA THR A 108 -8.08 2.39 16.26
C THR A 108 -8.56 2.97 17.59
N LYS A 109 -9.57 3.84 17.55
CA LYS A 109 -10.11 4.44 18.77
C LYS A 109 -11.63 4.46 18.80
N TRP A 110 -12.18 3.83 19.84
CA TRP A 110 -13.58 3.98 20.20
C TRP A 110 -13.78 5.17 21.14
N PHE A 111 -14.70 6.06 20.80
CA PHE A 111 -15.18 7.15 21.62
C PHE A 111 -16.61 6.87 22.08
N ASN A 112 -16.88 7.07 23.37
CA ASN A 112 -18.25 7.10 23.85
C ASN A 112 -18.92 8.39 23.32
N THR A 113 -19.90 8.22 22.42
CA THR A 113 -20.59 9.31 21.71
C THR A 113 -21.41 10.21 22.61
N ASP A 114 -21.75 9.76 23.82
CA ASP A 114 -22.51 10.52 24.81
C ASP A 114 -21.69 11.65 25.47
N THR A 115 -20.37 11.68 25.22
CA THR A 115 -19.47 12.71 25.78
C THR A 115 -19.07 13.74 24.74
N LEU A 116 -19.98 14.67 24.40
CA LEU A 116 -19.65 15.89 23.65
C LEU A 116 -18.75 16.81 24.50
N SER A 117 -17.45 16.54 24.54
CA SER A 117 -16.53 17.34 25.34
C SER A 117 -15.13 17.47 24.72
N LYS A 118 -14.41 18.50 25.15
CA LYS A 118 -12.99 18.75 24.86
C LYS A 118 -12.11 17.49 25.00
N ALA A 119 -12.53 16.51 25.81
CA ALA A 119 -11.85 15.23 25.96
C ALA A 119 -11.76 14.43 24.64
N GLN A 120 -12.83 14.39 23.83
CA GLN A 120 -12.81 13.70 22.53
C GLN A 120 -11.83 14.37 21.57
N VAL A 121 -11.86 15.71 21.48
CA VAL A 121 -10.92 16.48 20.64
C VAL A 121 -9.47 16.21 21.05
N ASN A 122 -9.19 16.21 22.36
CA ASN A 122 -7.88 15.90 22.90
C ASN A 122 -7.47 14.45 22.61
N ALA A 123 -8.39 13.50 22.72
CA ALA A 123 -8.13 12.10 22.45
C ALA A 123 -7.85 11.84 20.96
N ARG A 124 -8.57 12.49 20.04
CA ARG A 124 -8.26 12.49 18.59
C ARG A 124 -6.88 13.06 18.32
N LYS A 125 -6.54 14.20 18.94
CA LYS A 125 -5.21 14.81 18.82
C LYS A 125 -4.11 13.88 19.32
N LYS A 126 -4.34 13.18 20.44
CA LYS A 126 -3.41 12.17 20.98
C LYS A 126 -3.25 10.98 20.03
N ALA A 127 -4.35 10.44 19.49
CA ALA A 127 -4.30 9.34 18.52
C ALA A 127 -3.49 9.72 17.27
N ARG A 128 -3.75 10.89 16.67
CA ARG A 128 -2.96 11.38 15.53
C ARG A 128 -1.47 11.56 15.87
N ASN A 129 -1.16 12.10 17.05
CA ASN A 129 0.23 12.27 17.47
C ASN A 129 0.94 10.91 17.70
N ARG A 130 0.25 9.91 18.24
CA ARG A 130 0.78 8.55 18.35
C ARG A 130 1.10 7.96 16.99
N VAL A 131 0.16 8.03 16.05
CA VAL A 131 0.38 7.51 14.70
C VAL A 131 1.56 8.19 14.01
N ARG A 132 1.74 9.52 14.17
CA ARG A 132 2.93 10.20 13.65
C ARG A 132 4.24 9.63 14.17
N LYS A 133 4.29 9.29 15.47
CA LYS A 133 5.45 8.65 16.12
C LYS A 133 5.62 7.21 15.63
N TYR A 134 4.53 6.42 15.66
CA TYR A 134 4.54 5.00 15.30
C TYR A 134 4.83 4.75 13.83
N ARG A 135 4.41 5.64 12.93
CA ARG A 135 4.81 5.61 11.53
C ARG A 135 6.33 5.64 11.37
N GLY A 136 7.04 6.47 12.14
CA GLY A 136 8.50 6.53 12.13
C GLY A 136 9.13 5.23 12.61
N TYR A 137 8.62 4.64 13.68
CA TYR A 137 9.14 3.36 14.17
C TYR A 137 8.81 2.18 13.26
N ALA A 138 7.64 2.18 12.63
CA ALA A 138 7.27 1.17 11.65
C ALA A 138 8.19 1.22 10.43
N GLN A 139 8.60 2.42 10.00
CA GLN A 139 9.57 2.63 8.92
C GLN A 139 10.93 1.97 9.21
N GLU A 140 11.35 1.93 10.48
CA GLU A 140 12.61 1.31 10.91
C GLU A 140 12.46 -0.19 11.16
N LYS A 141 11.29 -0.63 11.65
CA LYS A 141 11.05 -2.02 12.08
C LYS A 141 10.72 -2.97 10.92
N PHE A 142 9.91 -2.51 9.96
CA PHE A 142 9.38 -3.36 8.91
C PHE A 142 10.09 -3.10 7.58
N ILE A 143 10.24 -4.15 6.76
CA ILE A 143 10.78 -4.03 5.42
C ILE A 143 9.74 -3.31 4.56
N ALA A 144 9.94 -2.00 4.38
CA ALA A 144 9.05 -1.14 3.62
C ALA A 144 9.86 -0.01 2.96
N VAL A 145 9.46 0.36 1.75
CA VAL A 145 9.93 1.57 1.06
C VAL A 145 9.42 2.82 1.79
N LYS A 146 8.17 2.77 2.29
CA LYS A 146 7.53 3.89 2.96
C LYS A 146 6.51 3.43 3.98
N ALA A 147 6.49 4.07 5.15
CA ALA A 147 5.40 4.00 6.11
C ALA A 147 4.52 5.26 6.02
N ILE A 148 3.21 5.06 6.01
CA ILE A 148 2.16 6.09 6.13
C ILE A 148 1.31 5.84 7.39
N GLY A 149 0.55 6.83 7.83
CA GLY A 149 -0.20 6.77 9.08
C GLY A 149 -1.64 7.24 8.95
N ALA A 150 -2.55 6.52 9.59
CA ALA A 150 -3.94 6.94 9.73
C ALA A 150 -4.54 6.61 11.11
N VAL A 151 -5.68 7.21 11.40
CA VAL A 151 -6.53 6.87 12.54
C VAL A 151 -7.87 6.36 12.02
N TYR A 152 -8.42 5.36 12.70
CA TYR A 152 -9.74 4.80 12.43
C TYR A 152 -10.62 4.92 13.68
N THR A 153 -11.68 5.71 13.60
CA THR A 153 -12.49 6.07 14.77
C THR A 153 -13.99 5.94 14.51
N ASN A 154 -14.76 5.57 15.54
CA ASN A 154 -16.20 5.27 15.41
C ASN A 154 -17.06 6.52 15.18
N ASP A 155 -16.61 7.65 15.71
CA ASP A 155 -17.28 8.95 15.63
C ASP A 155 -17.19 9.62 14.25
N THR A 156 -16.41 9.07 13.32
CA THR A 156 -16.36 9.53 11.92
C THR A 156 -16.97 8.54 10.95
N GLY A 157 -17.92 7.75 11.43
CA GLY A 157 -18.58 6.72 10.63
C GLY A 157 -17.61 5.63 10.20
N ASN A 158 -16.62 5.30 11.05
CA ASN A 158 -15.62 4.27 10.76
C ASN A 158 -14.85 4.56 9.45
N SER A 159 -14.31 5.77 9.33
CA SER A 159 -13.53 6.20 8.17
C SER A 159 -12.05 6.38 8.50
N ILE A 160 -11.20 6.08 7.52
CA ILE A 160 -9.74 6.28 7.60
C ILE A 160 -9.44 7.78 7.53
N GLN A 161 -8.73 8.28 8.55
CA GLN A 161 -8.25 9.66 8.60
C GLN A 161 -6.72 9.69 8.62
N PHE A 162 -6.12 10.11 7.52
CA PHE A 162 -4.66 10.25 7.42
C PHE A 162 -4.12 11.35 8.34
N VAL A 163 -2.88 11.17 8.80
CA VAL A 163 -2.25 12.12 9.74
C VAL A 163 -1.69 13.38 9.07
N ASP A 164 -1.47 13.33 7.75
CA ASP A 164 -1.09 14.44 6.88
C ASP A 164 -1.50 14.18 5.41
N ASP A 165 -1.42 15.23 4.59
CA ASP A 165 -1.86 15.22 3.19
C ASP A 165 -0.95 14.36 2.29
N GLN A 166 0.32 14.16 2.69
CA GLN A 166 1.25 13.33 1.93
C GLN A 166 0.87 11.86 2.06
N ASP A 167 0.56 11.39 3.27
CA ASP A 167 0.08 10.04 3.52
C ASP A 167 -1.23 9.76 2.76
N ALA A 168 -2.16 10.72 2.76
CA ALA A 168 -3.39 10.64 1.99
C ALA A 168 -3.12 10.54 0.48
N GLY A 169 -2.20 11.34 -0.04
CA GLY A 169 -1.82 11.33 -1.45
C GLY A 169 -1.20 10.00 -1.90
N ILE A 170 -0.33 9.41 -1.08
CA ILE A 170 0.27 8.10 -1.34
C ILE A 170 -0.82 7.02 -1.36
N ALA A 171 -1.66 6.97 -0.33
CA ALA A 171 -2.75 6.00 -0.26
C ALA A 171 -3.70 6.13 -1.45
N LYS A 172 -4.06 7.35 -1.84
CA LYS A 172 -4.94 7.60 -2.99
C LYS A 172 -4.31 7.12 -4.30
N THR A 173 -3.01 7.33 -4.48
CA THR A 173 -2.30 6.87 -5.68
C THR A 173 -2.29 5.33 -5.76
N ILE A 174 -2.05 4.66 -4.62
CA ILE A 174 -2.12 3.20 -4.53
C ILE A 174 -3.54 2.69 -4.83
N GLU A 175 -4.56 3.35 -4.29
CA GLU A 175 -5.97 3.02 -4.54
C GLU A 175 -6.29 3.09 -6.04
N ILE A 176 -5.97 4.22 -6.69
CA ILE A 176 -6.20 4.43 -8.13
C ILE A 176 -5.48 3.36 -8.94
N HIS A 177 -4.21 3.08 -8.63
CA HIS A 177 -3.44 2.09 -9.38
C HIS A 177 -3.96 0.67 -9.18
N THR A 178 -4.40 0.34 -7.96
CA THR A 178 -5.00 -0.97 -7.64
C THR A 178 -6.33 -1.15 -8.38
N GLN A 179 -7.18 -0.11 -8.42
CA GLN A 179 -8.43 -0.13 -9.17
C GLN A 179 -8.20 -0.23 -10.68
N TYR A 180 -7.21 0.50 -11.22
CA TYR A 180 -6.84 0.42 -12.62
C TYR A 180 -6.43 -1.01 -13.01
N LEU A 181 -5.55 -1.63 -12.22
CA LEU A 181 -5.11 -3.02 -12.46
C LEU A 181 -6.27 -4.00 -12.34
N TYR A 182 -7.14 -3.86 -11.34
CA TYR A 182 -8.33 -4.70 -11.19
C TYR A 182 -9.27 -4.60 -12.41
N ASN A 183 -9.54 -3.39 -12.87
CA ASN A 183 -10.39 -3.16 -14.04
C ASN A 183 -9.75 -3.70 -15.32
N PHE A 184 -8.43 -3.51 -15.48
CA PHE A 184 -7.67 -4.08 -16.57
C PHE A 184 -7.77 -5.60 -16.56
N ASP A 185 -7.43 -6.27 -15.44
CA ASP A 185 -7.49 -7.73 -15.34
C ASP A 185 -8.89 -8.27 -15.66
N ARG A 186 -9.95 -7.60 -15.18
CA ARG A 186 -11.35 -7.96 -15.48
C ARG A 186 -11.69 -7.80 -16.96
N GLU A 187 -11.36 -6.67 -17.58
CA GLU A 187 -11.57 -6.45 -19.03
C GLU A 187 -10.78 -7.46 -19.88
N TRP A 188 -9.61 -7.88 -19.40
CA TRP A 188 -8.76 -8.88 -20.02
C TRP A 188 -9.30 -10.31 -19.85
N GLU A 189 -9.92 -10.62 -18.70
CA GLU A 189 -10.62 -11.88 -18.48
C GLU A 189 -11.88 -12.00 -19.35
N GLU A 190 -12.63 -10.91 -19.51
CA GLU A 190 -13.88 -10.86 -20.29
C GLU A 190 -13.66 -10.82 -21.82
N SER A 191 -12.43 -10.60 -22.31
CA SER A 191 -12.10 -10.53 -23.75
C SER A 191 -11.06 -11.57 -24.22
N PRO A 192 -11.39 -12.87 -24.28
CA PRO A 192 -10.47 -13.93 -24.74
C PRO A 192 -9.92 -13.70 -26.16
N GLU A 193 -10.65 -13.00 -27.02
CA GLU A 193 -10.22 -12.63 -28.38
C GLU A 193 -9.02 -11.67 -28.36
N LYS A 194 -9.05 -10.64 -27.49
CA LYS A 194 -7.92 -9.69 -27.32
C LYS A 194 -6.68 -10.35 -26.75
N ARG A 195 -6.83 -11.39 -25.90
CA ARG A 195 -5.73 -12.22 -25.40
C ARG A 195 -5.00 -12.97 -26.50
N GLY A 196 -5.73 -13.52 -27.48
CA GLY A 196 -5.13 -14.17 -28.64
C GLY A 196 -4.29 -13.19 -29.46
N THR A 197 -4.87 -12.05 -29.81
CA THR A 197 -4.22 -11.05 -30.66
C THR A 197 -2.97 -10.46 -30.00
N LEU A 198 -3.00 -10.15 -28.70
CA LEU A 198 -1.84 -9.57 -28.00
C LEU A 198 -0.73 -10.59 -27.72
N LYS A 199 -1.04 -11.87 -27.46
CA LYS A 199 -0.02 -12.93 -27.42
C LYS A 199 0.68 -13.06 -28.77
N THR A 200 -0.07 -12.98 -29.87
CA THR A 200 0.49 -12.98 -31.22
C THR A 200 1.37 -11.76 -31.46
N ILE A 201 0.93 -10.55 -31.08
CA ILE A 201 1.73 -9.32 -31.21
C ILE A 201 3.02 -9.41 -30.38
N LEU A 202 2.94 -9.84 -29.13
CA LEU A 202 4.11 -9.96 -28.25
C LEU A 202 5.09 -11.01 -28.76
N TYR A 203 4.59 -12.14 -29.28
CA TYR A 203 5.39 -13.17 -29.95
C TYR A 203 6.15 -12.61 -31.15
N TYR A 204 5.48 -11.82 -32.01
CA TYR A 204 6.14 -11.17 -33.14
C TYR A 204 7.17 -10.12 -32.70
N ILE A 205 6.89 -9.33 -31.66
CA ILE A 205 7.85 -8.36 -31.12
C ILE A 205 9.12 -9.06 -30.62
N VAL A 206 8.98 -10.16 -29.88
CA VAL A 206 10.12 -10.96 -29.39
C VAL A 206 10.94 -11.53 -30.54
N ILE A 207 10.30 -12.07 -31.58
CA ILE A 207 11.00 -12.58 -32.77
C ILE A 207 11.76 -11.46 -33.48
N VAL A 208 11.13 -10.30 -33.69
CA VAL A 208 11.77 -9.16 -34.35
C VAL A 208 12.98 -8.68 -33.56
N LEU A 209 12.88 -8.60 -32.23
CA LEU A 209 14.01 -8.24 -31.36
C LEU A 209 15.15 -9.27 -31.46
N LEU A 210 14.85 -10.57 -31.48
CA LEU A 210 15.86 -11.63 -31.65
C LEU A 210 16.56 -11.54 -33.01
N VAL A 211 15.83 -11.25 -34.08
CA VAL A 211 16.41 -11.05 -35.43
C VAL A 211 17.30 -9.81 -35.46
N ILE A 212 16.87 -8.69 -34.86
CA ILE A 212 17.69 -7.47 -34.77
C ILE A 212 18.99 -7.77 -34.01
N VAL A 213 18.92 -8.47 -32.87
CA VAL A 213 20.10 -8.87 -32.10
C VAL A 213 21.02 -9.76 -32.93
N ALA A 214 20.48 -10.76 -33.64
CA ALA A 214 21.29 -11.64 -34.50
C ALA A 214 21.97 -10.89 -35.66
N VAL A 215 21.30 -9.91 -36.26
CA VAL A 215 21.88 -9.04 -37.30
C VAL A 215 22.99 -8.16 -36.73
N ILE A 216 22.77 -7.55 -35.56
CA ILE A 216 23.80 -6.73 -34.89
C ILE A 216 25.02 -7.58 -34.55
N VAL A 217 24.83 -8.78 -33.98
CA VAL A 217 25.92 -9.70 -33.65
C VAL A 217 26.63 -10.19 -34.92
N GLY A 218 25.90 -10.56 -35.97
CA GLY A 218 26.47 -10.98 -37.25
C GLY A 218 27.29 -9.88 -37.93
N LEU A 219 26.79 -8.65 -37.94
CA LEU A 219 27.53 -7.48 -38.43
C LEU A 219 28.77 -7.21 -37.59
N ALA A 220 28.68 -7.29 -36.26
CA ALA A 220 29.82 -7.12 -35.37
C ALA A 220 30.93 -8.14 -35.66
N ILE A 221 30.57 -9.41 -35.90
CA ILE A 221 31.51 -10.50 -36.26
C ILE A 221 32.15 -10.25 -37.63
N LEU A 222 31.39 -9.77 -38.62
CA LEU A 222 31.89 -9.44 -39.97
C LEU A 222 32.79 -8.19 -40.02
N THR A 223 32.69 -7.31 -39.02
CA THR A 223 33.51 -6.08 -38.93
C THR A 223 34.75 -6.23 -38.07
N VAL A 224 35.01 -7.40 -37.47
CA VAL A 224 36.31 -7.67 -36.84
C VAL A 224 37.33 -7.79 -37.97
N PRO A 225 38.29 -6.86 -38.11
CA PRO A 225 39.36 -7.03 -39.09
C PRO A 225 40.15 -8.28 -38.70
N ASP A 226 40.50 -9.13 -39.67
CA ASP A 226 41.47 -10.19 -39.47
C ASP A 226 42.81 -9.55 -39.06
N THR A 227 43.01 -9.36 -37.76
CA THR A 227 44.33 -9.06 -37.20
C THR A 227 45.05 -10.38 -37.00
N LEU A 228 45.66 -10.86 -38.08
CA LEU A 228 46.79 -11.78 -38.11
C LEU A 228 48.01 -11.04 -38.65
#